data_AF-A0A227HZW3-F1
#
_entry.id   AF-A0A227HZW3-F1
#
_cell.length_a   1.000
_cell.length_b   1.000
_cell.length_c   1.000
_cell.angle_alpha   90.00
_cell.angle_beta   90.00
_cell.angle_gamma   90.00
#
_symmetry.space_group_name_H-M   'P 1'
#
loop_
_entity.id
_entity.type
_entity.pdbx_description
1 polymer ?
#
loop_
_entity_poly.entity_id
_entity_poly.type
_entity_poly.pdbx_seq_one_letter_code
_entity_poly.pdbx_strand_id
1 'polypeptide(L)' 'SKQTGIPVSKMLEAEKEKLLRMEDVLHNRVVGQSEAVAVVSNAIRRSRAGLSDPNRPIGSFLFLGPTGVGKTELCKT' A
#
# COMPACT_ATOMS: atom_id res chain seq x y z
N SER A 1 -7.00 2.46 -22.90
CA SER A 1 -5.86 3.40 -22.96
C SER A 1 -6.14 4.72 -23.69
N LYS A 2 -7.36 5.30 -23.63
CA LYS A 2 -7.70 6.43 -24.52
C LYS A 2 -8.56 7.54 -23.89
N GLN A 3 -8.40 7.83 -22.60
CA GLN A 3 -9.25 8.84 -21.92
C GLN A 3 -8.48 9.98 -21.24
N THR A 4 -7.18 9.83 -20.98
CA THR A 4 -6.38 10.87 -20.27
C THR A 4 -5.27 11.50 -21.11
N GLY A 5 -4.94 10.94 -22.30
CA GLY A 5 -3.81 11.41 -23.11
C GLY A 5 -2.42 11.14 -22.49
N ILE A 6 -2.35 10.54 -21.30
CA ILE A 6 -1.10 10.21 -20.63
C ILE A 6 -0.59 8.86 -21.15
N PRO A 7 0.66 8.77 -21.65
CA PRO A 7 1.27 7.51 -22.05
C PRO A 7 1.22 6.49 -20.91
N VAL A 8 0.84 5.24 -21.23
CA VAL A 8 0.74 4.15 -20.25
C VAL A 8 2.06 3.93 -19.51
N SER A 9 3.20 4.11 -20.19
CA SER A 9 4.53 4.07 -19.57
C SER A 9 4.70 5.13 -18.48
N LYS A 10 4.27 6.38 -18.72
CA LYS A 10 4.28 7.45 -17.71
C LYS A 10 3.34 7.16 -16.53
N MET A 11 2.22 6.47 -16.78
CA MET A 11 1.32 6.04 -15.70
C MET A 11 1.97 4.97 -14.81
N LEU A 12 2.62 3.98 -15.40
CA LEU A 12 3.33 2.91 -14.68
C LEU A 12 4.52 3.46 -13.88
N GLU A 13 5.25 4.42 -14.45
CA GLU A 13 6.36 5.09 -13.78
C GLU A 13 5.88 5.90 -12.56
N ALA A 14 4.79 6.66 -12.70
CA ALA A 14 4.16 7.37 -11.60
C ALA A 14 3.59 6.42 -10.53
N GLU A 15 3.04 5.27 -10.93
CA GLU A 15 2.56 4.26 -9.99
C GLU A 15 3.71 3.64 -9.18
N LYS A 16 4.84 3.33 -9.83
CA LYS A 16 6.05 2.86 -9.16
C LYS A 16 6.55 3.85 -8.13
N GLU A 17 6.60 5.15 -8.47
CA GLU A 17 7.03 6.19 -7.54
C GLU A 17 6.11 6.30 -6.32
N LYS A 18 4.79 6.19 -6.52
CA LYS A 18 3.82 6.15 -5.41
C LYS A 18 4.05 4.96 -4.48
N LEU A 19 4.36 3.78 -5.03
CA LEU A 19 4.63 2.58 -4.22
C LEU A 19 5.91 2.69 -3.39
N LEU A 20 6.93 3.38 -3.91
CA LEU A 20 8.16 3.64 -3.16
C LEU A 20 7.87 4.53 -1.94
N ARG A 21 7.05 5.56 -2.09
CA ARG A 21 6.68 6.52 -1.03
C ARG A 21 5.52 6.07 -0.13
N MET A 22 5.00 4.86 -0.33
CA MET A 22 3.79 4.37 0.36
C MET A 22 3.92 4.39 1.89
N GLU A 23 5.07 3.95 2.41
CA GLU A 23 5.31 3.93 3.87
C GLU A 23 5.30 5.35 4.45
N ASP A 24 5.95 6.31 3.79
CA ASP A 24 5.96 7.72 4.20
C ASP A 24 4.54 8.30 4.23
N VAL A 25 3.74 7.99 3.20
CA VAL A 25 2.35 8.45 3.11
C VAL A 25 1.51 7.89 4.26
N LEU A 26 1.66 6.61 4.58
CA LEU A 26 0.96 5.97 5.71
C LEU A 26 1.42 6.55 7.05
N HIS A 27 2.72 6.84 7.19
CA HIS A 27 3.29 7.44 8.39
C HIS A 27 2.81 8.87 8.67
N ASN A 28 2.35 9.61 7.66
CA ASN A 28 1.71 10.92 7.87
C ASN A 28 0.42 10.83 8.71
N ARG A 29 -0.22 9.66 8.77
CA ARG A 29 -1.49 9.44 9.49
C ARG A 29 -1.37 8.42 10.62
N VAL A 30 -0.44 7.48 10.51
CA VAL A 30 -0.24 6.41 11.49
C VAL A 30 1.15 6.52 12.11
N VAL A 31 1.17 7.03 13.34
CA VAL A 31 2.41 7.26 14.11
C VAL A 31 2.68 6.07 15.03
N GLY A 32 3.94 5.63 15.10
CA GLY A 32 4.37 4.59 16.05
C GLY A 32 4.02 3.14 15.66
N GLN A 33 3.52 2.89 14.45
CA GLN A 33 3.15 1.55 13.95
C GLN A 33 4.00 1.12 12.73
N SER A 34 5.32 1.32 12.79
CA SER A 34 6.22 1.06 11.65
C SER A 34 6.17 -0.37 11.13
N GLU A 35 6.04 -1.35 12.01
CA GLU A 35 5.92 -2.76 11.59
C GLU A 35 4.64 -3.01 10.78
N ALA A 36 3.49 -2.55 11.27
CA ALA A 36 2.22 -2.72 10.57
C ALA A 36 2.23 -2.01 9.21
N VAL A 37 2.78 -0.79 9.15
CA VAL A 37 2.94 -0.01 7.91
C VAL A 37 3.84 -0.74 6.91
N ALA A 38 4.98 -1.27 7.34
CA ALA A 38 5.91 -2.00 6.49
C ALA A 38 5.29 -3.30 5.93
N VAL A 39 4.58 -4.06 6.77
CA VAL A 39 3.91 -5.30 6.37
C VAL A 39 2.84 -5.05 5.30
N VAL A 40 1.99 -4.03 5.49
CA VAL A 40 0.97 -3.65 4.50
C VAL A 40 1.61 -3.17 3.20
N SER A 41 2.60 -2.28 3.29
CA SER A 41 3.29 -1.72 2.12
C SER A 41 3.96 -2.80 1.28
N ASN A 42 4.61 -3.77 1.93
CA ASN A 42 5.26 -4.88 1.26
C ASN A 42 4.28 -5.82 0.55
N ALA A 43 3.11 -6.08 1.12
CA ALA A 43 2.09 -6.89 0.44
C ALA A 43 1.59 -6.22 -0.86
N ILE A 44 1.34 -4.91 -0.81
CA ILE A 44 0.89 -4.15 -1.97
C ILE A 44 1.99 -4.10 -3.03
N ARG A 45 3.24 -3.82 -2.64
CA ARG A 45 4.40 -3.81 -3.56
C ARG A 45 4.58 -5.16 -4.26
N ARG A 46 4.50 -6.28 -3.52
CA ARG A 46 4.61 -7.63 -4.10
C ARG A 46 3.52 -7.92 -5.12
N SER A 47 2.28 -7.54 -4.82
CA SER A 47 1.17 -7.71 -5.76
C SER A 47 1.36 -6.90 -7.03
N ARG A 48 1.79 -5.63 -6.90
CA ARG A 48 2.04 -4.74 -8.04
C ARG A 48 3.24 -5.17 -8.88
N ALA A 49 4.23 -5.82 -8.26
CA ALA A 49 5.37 -6.41 -8.95
C ALA A 49 5.07 -7.77 -9.61
N GLY A 50 3.84 -8.30 -9.49
CA GLY A 50 3.49 -9.62 -10.01
C GLY A 50 4.14 -10.79 -9.25
N LEU A 51 4.62 -10.54 -8.02
CA LEU A 51 5.26 -11.56 -7.17
C LEU A 51 4.25 -12.27 -6.25
N SER A 52 2.96 -11.92 -6.33
CA SER A 52 1.88 -12.53 -5.56
C SER A 52 1.11 -13.56 -6.40
N ASP A 53 0.59 -14.60 -5.75
CA ASP A 53 -0.28 -15.59 -6.38
C ASP A 53 -1.58 -14.91 -6.91
N PRO A 54 -1.90 -15.02 -8.21
CA PRO A 54 -3.09 -14.40 -8.79
C PRO A 54 -4.40 -14.96 -8.25
N ASN A 55 -4.40 -16.14 -7.63
CA ASN A 55 -5.59 -16.79 -7.06
C ASN A 55 -5.84 -16.42 -5.59
N ARG A 56 -5.02 -15.52 -5.02
CA ARG A 56 -5.12 -15.12 -3.62
C ARG A 56 -5.32 -13.61 -3.46
N PRO A 57 -5.92 -13.14 -2.35
CA PRO A 57 -5.96 -11.72 -2.04
C PRO A 57 -4.56 -11.12 -1.95
N ILE A 58 -4.44 -9.82 -2.27
CA ILE A 58 -3.19 -9.04 -2.17
C ILE A 58 -2.55 -9.17 -0.78
N GLY A 59 -3.39 -9.10 0.25
CA GLY A 59 -3.01 -9.31 1.63
C GLY A 59 -4.26 -9.59 2.47
N SER A 60 -4.12 -10.44 3.47
CA SER A 60 -5.13 -10.67 4.50
C SER A 60 -4.46 -10.38 5.84
N PHE A 61 -4.99 -9.39 6.56
CA PHE A 61 -4.38 -8.87 7.78
C PHE A 61 -5.37 -8.93 8.94
N LEU A 62 -4.86 -9.25 10.12
CA LEU A 62 -5.58 -9.16 11.39
C LEU A 62 -4.81 -8.22 12.31
N PHE A 63 -5.35 -7.02 12.55
CA PHE A 63 -4.73 -6.05 13.45
C PHE A 63 -5.24 -6.25 14.88
N LEU A 64 -4.33 -6.56 15.80
CA LEU A 64 -4.62 -6.76 17.22
C LEU A 64 -3.93 -5.68 18.05
N GLY A 65 -4.58 -5.21 19.12
CA GLY A 65 -3.99 -4.25 20.06
C GLY A 65 -5.04 -3.36 20.74
N PRO A 66 -4.62 -2.47 21.66
CA PRO A 66 -5.51 -1.56 22.40
C PRO A 66 -6.32 -0.62 21.50
N THR A 67 -7.44 -0.08 21.98
CA THR A 67 -8.20 0.94 21.24
C THR A 67 -7.38 2.23 21.05
N GLY A 68 -7.66 2.99 19.99
CA GLY A 68 -7.00 4.28 19.73
C GLY A 68 -5.60 4.22 19.09
N VAL A 69 -4.97 3.04 18.96
CA VAL A 69 -3.58 2.91 18.44
C VAL A 69 -3.43 3.01 16.91
N GLY A 70 -4.50 3.37 16.18
CA GLY A 70 -4.44 3.57 14.72
C GLY A 70 -4.78 2.35 13.84
N LYS A 71 -5.28 1.24 14.41
CA LYS A 71 -5.69 0.05 13.63
C LYS A 71 -6.67 0.37 12.49
N THR A 72 -7.74 1.10 12.79
CA THR A 72 -8.73 1.51 11.78
C THR A 72 -8.20 2.60 10.86
N GLU A 73 -7.29 3.44 11.35
CA GLU A 73 -6.72 4.53 10.55
C GLU A 73 -5.82 3.98 9.43
N LEU A 74 -5.10 2.88 9.70
CA LEU A 74 -4.30 2.15 8.70
C LEU A 74 -5.15 1.57 7.56
N CYS A 75 -6.46 1.35 7.77
CA CYS A 75 -7.37 0.83 6.75
C CYS A 75 -8.04 1.92 5.90
N LYS A 76 -7.89 3.22 6.24
CA LYS A 76 -8.56 4.35 5.55
C LYS A 76 -7.71 5.03 4.48
N THR A 77 -6.46 4.59 4.30
CA THR A 77 -5.47 5.23 3.43
C THR A 77 -5.09 4.27 2.32
#